data_AF-A0A078J8J6-F1
#
_entry.id   AF-A0A078J8J6-F1
#
_cell.length_a   1.000
_cell.length_b   1.000
_cell.length_c   1.000
_cell.angle_alpha   90.00
_cell.angle_beta   90.00
_cell.angle_gamma   90.00
#
_symmetry.space_group_name_H-M   'P 1'
#
loop_
_entity.id
_entity.type
_entity.pdbx_description
1 polymer ?
#
loop_
_entity_poly.entity_id
_entity_poly.type
_entity_poly.pdbx_seq_one_letter_code
_entity_poly.pdbx_strand_id
1 'polypeptide(L)'
;MVKKWWKTVVDVFHVYQSYKVPEFNNNLQENHLYMKVYAYLNSLSSMEDSDFTNLFTGKKSNEIILRLYQNQIVGDEFLAVPGRVLGARVCWYNKENEDGTRSFVLKIRKADKWRILGPYLQHIHKSD
;
A
#
# COMPACT_ATOMS: atom_id res chain seq x y z
N MET A 1 8.59 -30.66 -2.65
CA MET A 1 7.92 -29.63 -1.84
C MET A 1 7.73 -28.28 -2.55
N VAL A 2 8.54 -27.94 -3.56
CA VAL A 2 8.46 -26.67 -4.33
C VAL A 2 7.16 -26.47 -5.11
N LYS A 3 6.61 -27.52 -5.74
CA LYS A 3 5.37 -27.43 -6.56
C LYS A 3 4.13 -26.99 -5.76
N LYS A 4 4.04 -27.38 -4.48
CA LYS A 4 2.88 -27.06 -3.64
C LYS A 4 2.92 -25.58 -3.22
N TRP A 5 4.10 -25.09 -2.85
CA TRP A 5 4.34 -23.68 -2.55
C TRP A 5 4.14 -22.77 -3.76
N TRP A 6 4.67 -23.14 -4.93
CA TRP A 6 4.42 -22.40 -6.17
C TRP A 6 2.93 -22.35 -6.52
N LYS A 7 2.20 -23.45 -6.33
CA LYS A 7 0.75 -23.48 -6.58
C LYS A 7 -0.01 -22.58 -5.61
N THR A 8 0.35 -22.57 -4.32
CA THR A 8 -0.23 -21.66 -3.32
C THR A 8 0.08 -20.19 -3.63
N VAL A 9 1.31 -19.89 -4.04
CA VAL A 9 1.73 -18.53 -4.42
C VAL A 9 0.97 -18.07 -5.67
N VAL A 10 0.86 -18.92 -6.69
CA VAL A 10 0.10 -18.63 -7.91
C VAL A 10 -1.40 -18.51 -7.63
N ASP A 11 -1.98 -19.32 -6.74
CA ASP A 11 -3.38 -19.18 -6.31
C ASP A 11 -3.61 -17.86 -5.57
N VAL A 12 -2.71 -17.48 -4.68
CA VAL A 12 -2.75 -16.18 -4.00
C VAL A 12 -2.65 -15.06 -5.04
N PHE A 13 -1.77 -15.14 -6.03
CA PHE A 13 -1.74 -14.14 -7.11
C PHE A 13 -2.99 -14.15 -8.01
N HIS A 14 -3.71 -15.27 -8.14
CA HIS A 14 -5.00 -15.31 -8.86
C HIS A 14 -6.13 -14.67 -8.06
N VAL A 15 -6.12 -14.79 -6.74
CA VAL A 15 -7.14 -14.21 -5.86
C VAL A 15 -6.97 -12.69 -5.71
N TYR A 16 -5.74 -12.19 -5.80
CA TYR A 16 -5.43 -10.77 -5.60
C TYR A 16 -5.17 -10.05 -6.93
N GLN A 17 -5.50 -8.77 -6.97
CA GLN A 17 -5.16 -7.84 -8.05
C GLN A 17 -4.25 -6.76 -7.49
N SER A 18 -3.27 -6.33 -8.29
CA SER A 18 -2.30 -5.31 -7.91
C SER A 18 -2.51 -4.03 -8.73
N TYR A 19 -2.44 -2.88 -8.07
CA TYR A 19 -2.52 -1.56 -8.68
C TYR A 19 -1.28 -0.76 -8.30
N LYS A 20 -0.63 -0.15 -9.30
CA LYS A 20 0.59 0.64 -9.10
C LYS A 20 0.24 2.12 -9.08
N VAL A 21 0.77 2.82 -8.08
CA VAL A 21 0.73 4.29 -7.95
C VAL A 21 2.18 4.77 -8.03
N PRO A 22 2.67 5.16 -9.22
CA PRO A 22 4.04 5.63 -9.37
C PRO A 22 4.22 7.03 -8.77
N GLU A 23 5.42 7.32 -8.29
CA GLU A 23 5.81 8.63 -7.73
C GLU A 23 5.73 9.74 -8.79
N PHE A 24 6.10 9.42 -10.03
CA PHE A 24 6.00 10.33 -11.18
C PHE A 24 5.05 9.77 -12.23
N ASN A 25 4.36 10.66 -12.94
CA ASN A 25 3.59 10.29 -14.12
C ASN A 25 4.52 10.10 -15.35
N ASN A 26 3.96 9.70 -16.49
CA ASN A 26 4.72 9.47 -17.73
C ASN A 26 5.45 10.74 -18.25
N ASN A 27 5.07 11.92 -17.77
CA ASN A 27 5.67 13.21 -18.11
C ASN A 27 6.69 13.68 -17.05
N LEU A 28 7.14 12.78 -16.15
CA LEU A 28 8.06 13.08 -15.04
C LEU A 28 7.53 14.12 -14.04
N GLN A 29 6.22 14.33 -13.98
CA GLN A 29 5.60 15.20 -12.98
C GLN A 29 5.19 14.39 -11.76
N GLU A 30 5.28 15.00 -10.58
CA GLU A 30 4.90 14.37 -9.31
C GLU A 30 3.42 13.94 -9.33
N ASN A 31 3.17 12.70 -8.92
CA ASN A 31 1.83 12.15 -8.86
C ASN A 31 1.16 12.54 -7.53
N HIS A 32 0.17 13.43 -7.56
CA HIS A 32 -0.53 13.85 -6.35
C HIS A 32 -1.18 12.68 -5.58
N LEU A 33 -1.62 11.63 -6.28
CA LEU A 33 -2.16 10.44 -5.62
C LEU A 33 -1.08 9.71 -4.81
N TYR A 34 0.16 9.70 -5.28
CA TYR A 34 1.29 9.12 -4.55
C TYR A 34 1.50 9.83 -3.21
N MET A 35 1.43 11.17 -3.20
CA MET A 35 1.57 11.95 -1.97
C MET A 35 0.43 11.73 -0.98
N LYS A 36 -0.81 11.63 -1.46
CA LYS A 36 -1.96 11.29 -0.62
C LYS A 36 -1.85 9.89 -0.03
N VAL A 37 -1.45 8.90 -0.84
CA VAL A 37 -1.20 7.53 -0.36
C VAL A 37 -0.06 7.53 0.66
N TYR A 38 1.01 8.27 0.42
CA TYR A 38 2.12 8.37 1.37
C TYR A 38 1.67 8.93 2.73
N ALA A 39 0.96 10.05 2.74
CA ALA A 39 0.43 10.65 3.96
C ALA A 39 -0.52 9.70 4.69
N TYR A 40 -1.44 9.07 3.96
CA TYR A 40 -2.37 8.09 4.52
C TYR A 40 -1.65 6.90 5.15
N LEU A 41 -0.71 6.27 4.43
CA LEU A 41 0.03 5.13 4.96
C LEU A 41 0.85 5.51 6.19
N ASN A 42 1.38 6.74 6.23
CA ASN A 42 2.07 7.22 7.42
C ASN A 42 1.15 7.47 8.63
N SER A 43 -0.14 7.67 8.40
CA SER A 43 -1.13 7.85 9.45
C SER A 43 -1.68 6.52 10.01
N LEU A 44 -1.42 5.40 9.33
CA LEU A 44 -1.89 4.09 9.78
C LEU A 44 -1.08 3.60 10.98
N SER A 45 -1.79 3.17 12.03
CA SER A 45 -1.18 2.55 13.22
C SER A 45 -0.39 1.26 12.89
N SER A 46 -0.77 0.55 11.83
CA SER A 46 -0.05 -0.62 11.34
C SER A 46 1.36 -0.31 10.79
N MET A 47 1.69 0.97 10.59
CA MET A 47 3.03 1.38 10.22
C MET A 47 3.97 1.53 11.44
N GLU A 48 3.42 1.87 12.61
CA GLU A 48 4.20 1.94 13.86
C GLU A 48 4.55 0.53 14.38
N ASP A 49 3.69 -0.45 14.11
CA ASP A 49 3.85 -1.85 14.55
C ASP A 49 4.72 -2.71 13.60
N SER A 50 5.36 -2.08 12.60
CA SER A 50 6.23 -2.80 11.67
C SER A 50 7.67 -2.86 12.19
N ASP A 51 8.26 -4.05 12.22
CA ASP A 51 9.64 -4.32 12.68
C ASP A 51 10.76 -3.51 11.98
N PHE A 52 10.43 -2.80 10.90
CA PHE A 52 11.37 -2.07 10.06
C PHE A 52 10.71 -0.79 9.53
N THR A 53 11.00 0.36 10.15
CA THR A 53 10.54 1.67 9.65
C THR A 53 11.76 2.58 9.50
N ASN A 54 12.10 2.93 8.26
CA ASN A 54 13.26 3.78 8.02
C ASN A 54 12.93 5.22 8.45
N LEU A 55 13.83 5.83 9.23
CA LEU A 55 13.76 7.23 9.62
C LEU A 55 14.49 8.08 8.58
N PHE A 56 13.80 9.06 7.99
CA PHE A 56 14.41 10.04 7.09
C PHE A 56 14.23 11.45 7.63
N THR A 57 15.18 12.33 7.34
CA THR A 57 15.00 13.76 7.56
C THR A 57 14.08 14.34 6.49
N GLY A 58 13.05 15.06 6.90
CA GLY A 58 12.13 15.78 6.03
C GLY A 58 12.74 17.04 5.41
N LYS A 59 11.92 17.82 4.70
CA LYS A 59 12.38 19.06 4.06
C LYS A 59 12.77 20.13 5.09
N LYS A 60 12.23 20.05 6.31
CA LYS A 60 12.66 20.87 7.46
C LYS A 60 13.67 20.09 8.31
N SER A 61 14.68 20.79 8.80
CA SER A 61 15.80 20.24 9.61
C SER A 61 15.37 19.39 10.82
N ASN A 62 14.15 19.55 11.33
CA ASN A 62 13.65 18.87 12.55
C ASN A 62 12.48 17.92 12.27
N GLU A 63 12.17 17.68 11.00
CA GLU A 63 11.09 16.78 10.62
C GLU A 63 11.68 15.38 10.42
N ILE A 64 11.21 14.40 11.18
CA ILE A 64 11.55 13.00 10.96
C ILE A 64 10.36 12.36 10.29
N ILE A 65 10.55 11.89 9.05
CA ILE A 65 9.49 11.24 8.28
C ILE A 65 9.78 9.74 8.24
N LEU A 66 8.77 8.96 8.61
CA LEU A 66 8.77 7.52 8.44
C LEU A 66 8.66 7.22 6.93
N ARG A 67 9.53 6.35 6.43
CA ARG A 67 9.38 5.81 5.08
C ARG A 67 9.29 4.31 5.14
N LEU A 68 8.32 3.81 4.37
CA LEU A 68 8.18 2.40 4.08
C LEU A 68 9.45 1.87 3.41
N TYR A 69 10.05 0.87 4.05
CA TYR A 69 11.16 0.08 3.53
C TYR A 69 10.74 -0.63 2.23
N GLN A 70 11.70 -0.90 1.35
CA GLN A 70 11.44 -1.54 0.07
C GLN A 70 10.83 -2.93 0.29
N ASN A 71 9.68 -3.20 -0.33
CA ASN A 71 8.88 -4.41 -0.12
C ASN A 71 8.30 -4.61 1.30
N GLN A 72 8.36 -3.62 2.18
CA GLN A 72 7.61 -3.64 3.44
C GLN A 72 6.11 -3.63 3.13
N ILE A 73 5.37 -4.56 3.75
CA ILE A 73 3.94 -4.73 3.53
C ILE A 73 3.19 -4.07 4.69
N VAL A 74 2.41 -3.04 4.37
CA VAL A 74 1.46 -2.42 5.31
C VAL A 74 0.09 -3.02 5.07
N GLY A 75 -0.49 -3.64 6.10
CA GLY A 75 -1.86 -4.11 6.09
C GLY A 75 -2.82 -3.01 6.56
N ASP A 76 -3.99 -2.97 5.95
CA ASP A 76 -5.12 -2.16 6.40
C ASP A 76 -6.44 -2.94 6.23
N GLU A 77 -7.39 -2.68 7.13
CA GLU A 77 -8.67 -3.35 7.20
C GLU A 77 -9.81 -2.33 6.99
N PHE A 78 -10.30 -2.23 5.76
CA PHE A 78 -11.32 -1.27 5.38
C PHE A 78 -12.73 -1.90 5.38
N LEU A 79 -13.73 -1.17 5.89
CA LEU A 79 -15.14 -1.59 5.99
C LEU A 79 -15.36 -2.92 6.75
N ALA A 80 -14.54 -3.19 7.77
CA ALA A 80 -14.79 -4.27 8.72
C ALA A 80 -16.07 -3.95 9.52
N VAL A 81 -17.16 -4.67 9.23
CA VAL A 81 -18.41 -4.55 9.98
C VAL A 81 -18.32 -5.45 11.21
N PRO A 82 -18.65 -4.96 12.43
CA PRO A 82 -18.71 -5.79 13.62
C PRO A 82 -19.64 -7.00 13.38
N GLY A 83 -19.16 -8.21 13.62
CA GLY A 83 -19.91 -9.45 13.38
C GLY A 83 -19.73 -10.09 12.01
N ARG A 84 -19.00 -9.46 11.07
CA ARG A 84 -18.44 -10.15 9.89
C ARG A 84 -16.96 -10.44 10.11
N VAL A 85 -16.59 -11.70 10.01
CA VAL A 85 -15.21 -12.21 10.20
C VAL A 85 -14.22 -11.74 9.11
N LEU A 86 -14.70 -11.08 8.05
CA LEU A 86 -13.89 -10.70 6.89
C LEU A 86 -14.07 -9.21 6.57
N GLY A 87 -13.35 -8.36 7.31
CA GLY A 87 -12.99 -7.03 6.81
C GLY A 87 -12.25 -7.15 5.48
N ALA A 88 -12.43 -6.17 4.59
CA ALA A 88 -11.73 -6.22 3.32
C ALA A 88 -10.28 -5.83 3.55
N ARG A 89 -9.39 -6.82 3.50
CA ARG A 89 -7.95 -6.64 3.70
C ARG A 89 -7.32 -6.08 2.44
N VAL A 90 -6.64 -4.96 2.61
CA VAL A 90 -5.84 -4.31 1.60
C VAL A 90 -4.41 -4.25 2.09
N CYS A 91 -3.47 -4.46 1.17
CA CYS A 91 -2.05 -4.45 1.50
C CYS A 91 -1.33 -3.48 0.58
N TRP A 92 -0.51 -2.63 1.16
CA TRP A 92 0.35 -1.71 0.44
C TRP A 92 1.80 -2.14 0.59
N TYR A 93 2.61 -1.91 -0.43
CA TYR A 93 4.05 -2.01 -0.31
C TYR A 93 4.75 -1.06 -1.26
N ASN A 94 5.95 -0.63 -0.89
CA ASN A 94 6.79 0.19 -1.75
C ASN A 94 7.61 -0.69 -2.69
N LYS A 95 7.64 -0.35 -3.97
CA LYS A 95 8.48 -0.95 -4.98
C LYS A 95 9.37 0.12 -5.60
N GLU A 96 10.68 -0.13 -5.54
CA GLU A 96 11.65 0.62 -6.33
C GLU A 96 11.72 0.03 -7.74
N ASN A 97 11.67 0.91 -8.73
CA ASN A 97 11.79 0.56 -10.14
C ASN A 97 13.27 0.59 -10.55
N GLU A 98 13.58 0.00 -11.71
CA GLU A 98 14.95 -0.09 -12.23
C GLU A 98 15.58 1.28 -12.54
N ASP A 99 14.75 2.30 -12.75
CA ASP A 99 15.13 3.70 -12.97
C ASP A 99 15.36 4.48 -11.65
N GLY A 100 15.30 3.81 -10.50
CA GLY A 100 15.41 4.43 -9.17
C GLY A 100 14.16 5.17 -8.70
N THR A 101 13.10 5.20 -9.51
CA THR A 101 11.81 5.80 -9.11
C THR A 101 11.04 4.86 -8.20
N ARG A 102 10.18 5.43 -7.33
CA ARG A 102 9.39 4.64 -6.39
C ARG A 102 7.95 4.53 -6.81
N SER A 103 7.29 3.52 -6.27
CA SER A 103 5.87 3.28 -6.53
C SER A 103 5.23 2.53 -5.39
N PHE A 104 4.05 2.97 -4.98
CA PHE A 104 3.22 2.17 -4.10
C PHE A 104 2.45 1.14 -4.90
N VAL A 105 2.33 -0.07 -4.35
CA VAL A 105 1.54 -1.13 -4.94
C VAL A 105 0.45 -1.55 -3.96
N LEU A 106 -0.80 -1.32 -4.35
CA LEU A 106 -1.98 -1.81 -3.66
C LEU A 106 -2.30 -3.23 -4.12
N LYS A 107 -2.32 -4.17 -3.19
CA LYS A 107 -2.86 -5.51 -3.35
C LYS A 107 -4.23 -5.61 -2.70
N ILE A 108 -5.21 -6.04 -3.48
CA ILE A 108 -6.60 -6.21 -3.07
C ILE A 108 -7.16 -7.52 -3.60
N ARG A 109 -8.04 -8.20 -2.84
CA ARG A 109 -8.75 -9.39 -3.33
C ARG A 109 -9.70 -9.01 -4.47
N LYS A 110 -9.67 -9.77 -5.56
CA LYS A 110 -10.57 -9.57 -6.72
C LYS A 110 -12.05 -9.64 -6.33
N ALA A 111 -12.38 -10.48 -5.35
CA ALA A 111 -13.74 -10.60 -4.80
C ALA A 111 -14.22 -9.31 -4.12
N ASP A 112 -13.34 -8.61 -3.40
CA ASP A 112 -13.68 -7.38 -2.68
C ASP A 112 -13.52 -6.12 -3.53
N LYS A 113 -12.70 -6.20 -4.59
CA LYS A 113 -12.35 -5.09 -5.49
C LYS A 113 -13.52 -4.21 -5.90
N TRP A 114 -14.58 -4.79 -6.45
CA TRP A 114 -15.73 -4.05 -6.98
C TRP A 114 -16.46 -3.27 -5.90
N ARG A 115 -16.47 -3.79 -4.67
CA ARG A 115 -17.18 -3.21 -3.54
C ARG A 115 -16.35 -2.15 -2.83
N ILE A 116 -15.06 -2.39 -2.64
CA ILE A 116 -14.25 -1.55 -1.75
C ILE A 116 -13.28 -0.62 -2.47
N LEU A 117 -12.86 -0.89 -3.71
CA LEU A 117 -11.76 -0.13 -4.33
C LEU A 117 -12.08 1.35 -4.47
N GLY A 118 -13.26 1.68 -5.00
CA GLY A 118 -13.70 3.08 -5.14
C GLY A 118 -13.82 3.79 -3.79
N PRO A 119 -14.62 3.26 -2.85
CA PRO A 119 -14.76 3.86 -1.51
C PRO A 119 -13.42 3.96 -0.74
N TYR A 120 -12.53 2.98 -0.93
CA TYR A 120 -11.21 2.97 -0.29
C TYR A 120 -10.30 4.07 -0.83
N LEU A 121 -10.22 4.24 -2.15
CA LEU A 121 -9.44 5.32 -2.76
C LEU A 121 -10.00 6.71 -2.38
N GLN A 122 -11.32 6.83 -2.23
CA GLN A 122 -11.94 8.06 -1.72
C GLN A 122 -11.59 8.31 -0.24
N HIS A 123 -11.49 7.26 0.58
CA HIS A 123 -11.07 7.38 1.97
C HIS A 123 -9.64 7.93 2.09
N ILE A 124 -8.71 7.37 1.31
CA ILE A 124 -7.32 7.85 1.21
C ILE A 124 -7.26 9.32 0.75
N HIS A 125 -8.14 9.72 -0.15
CA HIS A 125 -8.16 11.10 -0.62
C HIS A 125 -8.62 12.10 0.46
N LYS A 126 -9.51 11.65 1.35
CA LYS A 126 -10.12 12.45 2.43
C LYS A 126 -9.32 12.46 3.73
N SER A 127 -8.41 11.51 3.95
CA SER A 127 -7.49 11.57 5.08
C SER A 127 -6.46 12.67 4.80
N ASP A 128 -6.52 13.74 5.58
CA ASP A 128 -5.53 14.83 5.64
C ASP A 128 -4.93 14.87 7.05
#